data_AF-A0A0H5PZ65-F1
#
_entry.id   AF-A0A0H5PZ65-F1
#
_cell.length_a   1.000
_cell.length_b   1.000
_cell.length_c   1.000
_cell.angle_alpha   90.00
_cell.angle_beta   90.00
_cell.angle_gamma   90.00
#
_symmetry.space_group_name_H-M   'P 1'
#
loop_
_entity.id
_entity.type
_entity.pdbx_description
1 polymer ?
#
loop_
_entity_poly.entity_id
_entity_poly.type
_entity_poly.pdbx_seq_one_letter_code
_entity_poly.pdbx_strand_id
1 'polypeptide(L)'
;MSKILDMAKTFEQTSKQQADDIESSLKPEFEKHEKAIKKALDSSRQSISDAIQDQQKRIGWLLLKSWGVMLISALLLLVATSGTLWYQGNLIAERQATLEELAKKGGKLILSDRCKDENGKHRFCIRMNVDEGKFGDDYMIPKGY
;
A
#
# COMPACT_ATOMS: atom_id res chain seq x y z
N MET A 1 42.33 81.55 39.73
CA MET A 1 41.20 80.65 39.41
C MET A 1 41.04 80.37 37.89
N SER A 2 41.49 81.23 36.96
CA SER A 2 41.30 80.99 35.51
C SER A 2 41.95 79.73 34.92
N LYS A 3 43.09 79.29 35.46
CA LYS A 3 43.88 78.18 34.88
C LYS A 3 43.21 76.80 35.01
N ILE A 4 42.46 76.59 36.10
CA ILE A 4 41.74 75.34 36.36
C ILE A 4 40.48 75.25 35.49
N LEU A 5 39.79 76.39 35.29
CA LEU A 5 38.64 76.47 34.41
C LEU A 5 39.03 76.19 32.95
N ASP A 6 40.17 76.72 32.51
CA ASP A 6 40.72 76.51 31.17
C ASP A 6 41.13 75.05 30.94
N MET A 7 41.74 74.42 31.96
CA MET A 7 42.05 72.99 31.96
C MET A 7 40.80 72.11 31.93
N ALA A 8 39.75 72.46 32.68
CA ALA A 8 38.49 71.70 32.65
C ALA A 8 37.81 71.78 31.28
N LYS A 9 37.84 72.97 30.64
CA LYS A 9 37.24 73.20 29.33
C LYS A 9 38.01 72.49 28.21
N THR A 10 39.33 72.51 28.26
CA THR A 10 40.19 71.75 27.33
C THR A 10 40.03 70.26 27.54
N PHE A 11 39.93 69.78 28.78
CA PHE A 11 39.64 68.38 29.07
C PHE A 11 38.28 67.93 28.50
N GLU A 12 37.24 68.74 28.68
CA GLU A 12 35.90 68.44 28.16
C GLU A 12 35.88 68.39 26.62
N GLN A 13 36.54 69.34 25.95
CA GLN A 13 36.67 69.32 24.48
C GLN A 13 37.48 68.13 23.98
N THR A 14 38.61 67.83 24.64
CA THR A 14 39.46 66.69 24.25
C THR A 14 38.75 65.36 24.48
N SER A 15 37.95 65.25 25.55
CA SER A 15 37.16 64.05 25.84
C SER A 15 36.04 63.82 24.84
N LYS A 16 35.33 64.89 24.40
CA LYS A 16 34.32 64.79 23.34
C LYS A 16 34.94 64.37 22.02
N GLN A 17 36.08 64.96 21.68
CA GLN A 17 36.78 64.65 20.45
C GLN A 17 37.34 63.21 20.43
N GLN A 18 37.86 62.73 21.56
CA GLN A 18 38.26 61.33 21.70
C GLN A 18 37.06 60.37 21.59
N ALA A 19 35.92 60.72 22.20
CA ALA A 19 34.72 59.88 22.09
C ALA A 19 34.23 59.79 20.63
N ASP A 20 34.21 60.91 19.90
CA ASP A 20 33.84 60.95 18.48
C ASP A 20 34.85 60.19 17.60
N ASP A 21 36.15 60.31 17.86
CA ASP A 21 37.19 59.57 17.11
C ASP A 21 37.08 58.05 17.37
N ILE A 22 36.84 57.64 18.62
CA ILE A 22 36.65 56.24 18.99
C ILE A 22 35.38 55.70 18.32
N GLU A 23 34.28 56.45 18.33
CA GLU A 23 33.03 56.05 17.66
C GLU A 23 33.22 55.94 16.14
N SER A 24 33.92 56.89 15.52
CA SER A 24 34.19 56.88 14.08
C SER A 24 35.09 55.71 13.66
N SER A 25 36.06 55.35 14.50
CA SER A 25 36.98 54.24 14.23
C SER A 25 36.36 52.87 14.49
N LEU A 26 35.39 52.75 15.40
CA LEU A 26 34.77 51.47 15.76
C LEU A 26 33.55 51.11 14.88
N LYS A 27 32.78 52.10 14.41
CA LYS A 27 31.64 51.88 13.48
C LYS A 27 31.98 50.99 12.27
N PRO A 28 33.07 51.22 11.51
CA PRO A 28 33.37 50.40 10.33
C PRO A 28 33.75 48.96 10.70
N GLU A 29 34.39 48.74 11.84
CA GLU A 29 34.70 47.40 12.36
C GLU A 29 33.42 46.66 12.77
N PHE A 30 32.50 47.33 13.48
CA PHE A 30 31.20 46.77 13.84
C PHE A 30 30.34 46.46 12.61
N GLU A 31 30.27 47.36 11.62
CA GLU A 31 29.55 47.10 10.37
C GLU A 31 30.15 45.91 9.60
N LYS A 32 31.48 45.80 9.57
CA LYS A 32 32.17 44.69 8.92
C LYS A 32 31.86 43.36 9.61
N HIS A 33 31.86 43.33 10.94
CA HIS A 33 31.45 42.17 11.72
C HIS A 33 29.98 41.83 11.51
N GLU A 34 29.08 42.81 11.51
CA GLU A 34 27.66 42.58 11.29
C GLU A 34 27.39 42.00 9.89
N LYS A 35 28.09 42.53 8.86
CA LYS A 35 27.97 42.05 7.48
C LYS A 35 28.54 40.64 7.32
N ALA A 36 29.64 40.33 8.00
CA ALA A 36 30.22 38.99 8.03
C ALA A 36 29.27 37.98 8.70
N ILE A 37 28.67 38.36 9.85
CA ILE A 37 27.70 37.52 10.56
C ILE A 37 26.45 37.30 9.69
N LYS A 38 25.88 38.36 9.10
CA LYS A 38 24.73 38.23 8.18
C LYS A 38 25.03 37.29 7.02
N LYS A 39 26.20 37.42 6.39
CA LYS A 39 26.60 36.54 5.28
C LYS A 39 26.77 35.08 5.72
N ALA A 40 27.37 34.84 6.89
CA ALA A 40 27.51 33.50 7.44
C ALA A 40 26.14 32.89 7.79
N LEU A 41 25.22 33.69 8.34
CA LEU A 41 23.87 33.26 8.69
C LEU A 41 23.03 32.95 7.45
N ASP A 42 23.13 33.79 6.41
CA ASP A 42 22.44 33.60 5.14
C ASP A 42 22.95 32.35 4.40
N SER A 43 24.28 32.19 4.33
CA SER A 43 24.92 30.98 3.79
C SER A 43 24.51 29.72 4.56
N SER A 44 24.47 29.79 5.89
CA SER A 44 24.03 28.66 6.72
C SER A 44 22.56 28.34 6.47
N ARG A 45 21.69 29.36 6.42
CA ARG A 45 20.25 29.20 6.12
C ARG A 45 20.03 28.56 4.75
N GLN A 46 20.77 29.01 3.73
CA GLN A 46 20.68 28.47 2.39
C GLN A 46 21.16 27.01 2.35
N SER A 47 22.28 26.69 3.02
CA SER A 47 22.79 25.31 3.11
C SER A 47 21.80 24.35 3.80
N ILE A 48 21.14 24.82 4.86
CA ILE A 48 20.13 24.04 5.59
C ILE A 48 18.90 23.84 4.70
N SER A 49 18.45 24.89 4.01
CA SER A 49 17.32 24.82 3.08
C SER A 49 17.58 23.82 1.95
N ASP A 50 18.77 23.87 1.34
CA ASP A 50 19.15 22.96 0.27
C ASP A 50 19.26 21.51 0.76
N ALA A 51 19.85 21.31 1.95
CA ALA A 51 19.92 19.98 2.57
C ALA A 51 18.53 19.41 2.89
N ILE A 52 17.59 20.24 3.37
CA ILE A 52 16.21 19.83 3.62
C ILE A 52 15.50 19.45 2.32
N GLN A 53 15.65 20.25 1.25
CA GLN A 53 15.04 19.93 -0.04
C GLN A 53 15.59 18.62 -0.63
N ASP A 54 16.90 18.39 -0.54
CA ASP A 54 17.50 17.17 -1.05
C ASP A 54 17.07 15.93 -0.24
N GLN A 55 16.98 16.07 1.09
CA GLN A 55 16.41 15.04 1.94
C GLN A 55 14.94 14.77 1.64
N GLN A 56 14.13 15.80 1.41
CA GLN A 56 12.71 15.66 1.11
C GLN A 56 12.49 14.96 -0.23
N LYS A 57 13.30 15.26 -1.25
CA LYS A 57 13.29 14.54 -2.54
C LYS A 57 13.70 13.08 -2.39
N ARG A 58 14.76 12.79 -1.62
CA ARG A 58 15.19 11.42 -1.35
C ARG A 58 14.13 10.62 -0.61
N ILE A 59 13.53 11.18 0.44
CA ILE A 59 12.46 10.53 1.21
C ILE A 59 11.24 10.30 0.33
N GLY A 60 10.83 11.29 -0.46
CA GLY A 60 9.73 11.16 -1.42
C GLY A 60 9.98 10.03 -2.44
N TRP A 61 11.18 9.96 -3.01
CA TRP A 61 11.56 8.89 -3.94
C TRP A 61 11.54 7.52 -3.25
N LEU A 62 12.15 7.39 -2.08
CA LEU A 62 12.24 6.13 -1.34
C LEU A 62 10.84 5.62 -0.95
N LEU A 63 9.95 6.51 -0.49
CA LEU A 63 8.57 6.17 -0.19
C LEU A 63 7.82 5.74 -1.45
N LEU A 64 7.94 6.47 -2.56
CA LEU A 64 7.29 6.12 -3.83
C LEU A 64 7.75 4.75 -4.35
N LYS A 65 9.06 4.46 -4.25
CA LYS A 65 9.64 3.17 -4.65
C LYS A 65 9.19 2.05 -3.71
N SER A 66 9.14 2.27 -2.40
CA SER A 66 8.72 1.26 -1.43
C SER A 66 7.23 0.96 -1.50
N TRP A 67 6.38 1.99 -1.62
CA TRP A 67 4.94 1.83 -1.76
C TRP A 67 4.56 1.25 -3.11
N GLY A 68 5.26 1.63 -4.19
CA GLY A 68 5.03 1.05 -5.52
C GLY A 68 5.22 -0.46 -5.54
N VAL A 69 6.30 -0.96 -4.93
CA VAL A 69 6.58 -2.41 -4.86
C VAL A 69 5.53 -3.13 -4.01
N MET A 70 5.13 -2.57 -2.87
CA MET A 70 4.07 -3.14 -2.02
C MET A 70 2.73 -3.24 -2.75
N LEU A 71 2.33 -2.19 -3.47
CA LEU A 71 1.08 -2.17 -4.24
C LEU A 71 1.12 -3.18 -5.40
N ILE A 72 2.23 -3.27 -6.13
CA ILE A 72 2.40 -4.25 -7.21
C ILE A 72 2.31 -5.68 -6.67
N SER A 73 2.96 -5.95 -5.53
CA SER A 73 2.89 -7.27 -4.89
C SER A 73 1.47 -7.63 -4.45
N ALA A 74 0.75 -6.69 -3.84
CA ALA A 74 -0.64 -6.91 -3.43
C ALA A 74 -1.55 -7.17 -4.64
N LEU A 75 -1.34 -6.42 -5.72
CA LEU A 75 -2.13 -6.54 -6.95
C LEU A 75 -1.88 -7.87 -7.65
N LEU A 76 -0.63 -8.35 -7.69
CA LEU A 76 -0.28 -9.68 -8.20
C LEU A 76 -0.97 -10.81 -7.42
N LEU A 77 -1.00 -10.71 -6.08
CA LEU A 77 -1.68 -11.69 -5.23
C LEU A 77 -3.20 -11.71 -5.47
N LEU A 78 -3.81 -10.54 -5.63
CA LEU A 78 -5.24 -10.43 -5.94
C LEU A 78 -5.58 -11.01 -7.31
N VAL A 79 -4.75 -10.75 -8.33
CA VAL A 79 -4.93 -11.33 -9.67
C VAL A 79 -4.81 -12.85 -9.63
N ALA A 80 -3.79 -13.39 -8.95
CA ALA A 80 -3.60 -14.82 -8.83
C ALA A 80 -4.80 -15.51 -8.14
N THR A 81 -5.29 -14.92 -7.05
CA THR A 81 -6.43 -15.47 -6.30
C THR A 81 -7.73 -15.40 -7.13
N SER A 82 -7.98 -14.27 -7.80
CA SER A 82 -9.20 -14.06 -8.59
C SER A 82 -9.28 -14.97 -9.82
N GLY A 83 -8.15 -15.25 -10.49
CA GLY A 83 -8.11 -16.16 -11.63
C GLY A 83 -8.53 -17.60 -11.26
N THR A 84 -8.13 -18.08 -10.09
CA THR A 84 -8.48 -19.44 -9.64
C THR A 84 -9.96 -19.59 -9.31
N LEU A 85 -10.61 -18.55 -8.77
CA LEU A 85 -12.04 -18.54 -8.49
C LEU A 85 -12.87 -18.58 -9.77
N TRP A 86 -12.47 -17.82 -10.79
CA TRP A 86 -13.18 -17.80 -12.07
C TRP A 86 -13.08 -19.13 -12.81
N TYR A 87 -11.90 -19.75 -12.81
CA TYR A 87 -11.70 -21.07 -13.43
C TYR A 87 -12.52 -22.18 -12.75
N GLN A 88 -12.53 -22.21 -11.41
CA GLN A 88 -13.34 -23.17 -10.66
C GLN A 88 -14.85 -22.92 -10.86
N GLY A 89 -15.29 -21.65 -10.86
CA GLY A 89 -16.69 -21.30 -11.09
C GLY A 89 -17.20 -21.73 -12.47
N ASN A 90 -16.42 -21.50 -13.53
CA ASN A 90 -16.81 -21.88 -14.88
C ASN A 90 -16.88 -23.41 -15.06
N LEU A 91 -15.96 -24.14 -14.44
CA LEU A 91 -15.96 -25.61 -14.47
C LEU A 91 -17.17 -26.21 -13.73
N ILE A 92 -17.57 -25.61 -12.60
CA ILE A 92 -18.77 -26.04 -11.86
C ILE A 92 -20.04 -25.77 -12.66
N ALA A 93 -20.13 -24.63 -13.36
CA ALA A 93 -21.28 -24.30 -14.21
C ALA A 93 -21.43 -25.31 -15.37
N GLU A 94 -20.34 -25.68 -16.03
CA GLU A 94 -20.35 -26.69 -17.10
C GLU A 94 -20.73 -28.08 -16.58
N ARG A 95 -20.22 -28.47 -15.40
CA ARG A 95 -20.54 -29.74 -14.74
C ARG A 95 -22.00 -29.78 -14.25
N GLN A 96 -22.57 -28.67 -13.80
CA GLN A 96 -23.99 -28.62 -13.43
C GLN A 96 -24.92 -28.74 -14.63
N ALA A 97 -24.62 -28.06 -15.75
CA ALA A 97 -25.42 -28.16 -16.97
C ALA A 97 -25.41 -29.59 -17.54
N THR A 98 -24.25 -30.27 -17.51
CA THR A 98 -24.14 -31.67 -17.91
C THR A 98 -24.82 -32.62 -16.91
N LEU A 99 -24.75 -32.36 -15.61
CA LEU A 99 -25.48 -33.13 -14.60
C LEU A 99 -27.01 -32.96 -14.71
N GLU A 100 -27.51 -31.77 -15.04
CA GLU A 100 -28.93 -31.55 -15.33
C GLU A 100 -29.36 -32.26 -16.62
N GLU A 101 -28.51 -32.24 -17.66
CA GLU A 101 -28.80 -32.96 -18.90
C GLU A 101 -28.81 -34.48 -18.66
N LEU A 102 -27.85 -35.01 -17.89
CA LEU A 102 -27.82 -36.42 -17.51
C LEU A 102 -28.99 -36.77 -16.57
N ALA A 103 -29.36 -35.90 -15.63
CA ALA A 103 -30.53 -36.09 -14.78
C ALA A 103 -31.81 -36.14 -15.61
N LYS A 104 -31.95 -35.25 -16.60
CA LYS A 104 -33.09 -35.19 -17.53
C LYS A 104 -33.15 -36.40 -18.49
N LYS A 105 -32.00 -36.97 -18.85
CA LYS A 105 -31.88 -38.19 -19.68
C LYS A 105 -31.90 -39.49 -18.87
N GLY A 106 -32.29 -39.45 -17.59
CA GLY A 106 -32.53 -40.65 -16.77
C GLY A 106 -31.32 -41.18 -15.98
N GLY A 107 -30.22 -40.42 -15.90
CA GLY A 107 -28.98 -40.81 -15.22
C GLY A 107 -29.03 -40.79 -13.68
N LYS A 108 -30.13 -40.35 -13.07
CA LYS A 108 -30.28 -40.31 -11.61
C LYS A 108 -30.87 -41.62 -11.08
N LEU A 109 -30.04 -42.67 -11.07
CA LEU A 109 -30.42 -44.00 -10.59
C LEU A 109 -30.66 -44.01 -9.08
N ILE A 110 -31.80 -44.53 -8.64
CA ILE A 110 -32.03 -44.81 -7.21
C ILE A 110 -31.34 -46.12 -6.86
N LEU A 111 -30.11 -46.01 -6.37
CA LEU A 111 -29.31 -47.12 -5.85
C LEU A 111 -29.73 -47.36 -4.39
N SER A 112 -30.25 -48.55 -4.09
CA SER A 112 -30.54 -48.95 -2.70
C SER A 112 -29.43 -49.88 -2.21
N ASP A 113 -28.73 -49.48 -1.15
CA ASP A 113 -27.54 -50.18 -0.64
C ASP A 113 -27.85 -51.49 0.12
N ARG A 114 -29.13 -51.79 0.36
CA ARG A 114 -29.56 -52.88 1.25
C ARG A 114 -30.78 -53.63 0.73
N CYS A 115 -30.64 -54.37 -0.35
CA CYS A 115 -31.53 -55.50 -0.62
C CYS A 115 -31.00 -56.74 0.10
N LYS A 116 -31.82 -57.34 0.96
CA LYS A 116 -31.58 -58.70 1.45
C LYS A 116 -32.26 -59.67 0.49
N ASP A 117 -31.47 -60.58 -0.04
CA ASP A 117 -31.97 -61.75 -0.75
C ASP A 117 -32.70 -62.71 0.21
N GLU A 118 -33.44 -63.69 -0.29
CA GLU A 118 -34.17 -64.68 0.55
C GLU A 118 -33.24 -65.42 1.53
N ASN A 119 -31.94 -65.47 1.21
CA ASN A 119 -30.87 -66.05 2.04
C ASN A 119 -30.11 -65.03 2.92
N GLY A 120 -30.63 -63.82 3.11
CA GLY A 120 -30.05 -62.78 3.97
C GLY A 120 -28.78 -62.11 3.45
N LYS A 121 -28.35 -62.43 2.22
CA LYS A 121 -27.16 -61.83 1.59
C LYS A 121 -27.48 -60.46 1.00
N HIS A 122 -26.63 -59.47 1.27
CA HIS A 122 -26.77 -58.13 0.73
C HIS A 122 -26.39 -58.11 -0.75
N ARG A 123 -27.30 -57.65 -1.62
CA ARG A 123 -27.04 -57.41 -3.05
C ARG A 123 -27.33 -55.97 -3.43
N PHE A 124 -26.64 -55.50 -4.47
CA PHE A 124 -26.85 -54.17 -5.05
C PHE A 124 -28.14 -54.16 -5.88
N CYS A 125 -29.03 -53.21 -5.61
CA CYS A 125 -30.33 -53.11 -6.27
C CYS A 125 -30.54 -51.73 -6.89
N ILE A 126 -31.11 -51.74 -8.09
CA ILE A 126 -31.58 -50.55 -8.80
C ILE A 126 -33.09 -50.69 -8.96
N ARG A 127 -33.86 -49.65 -8.64
CA ARG A 127 -35.30 -49.66 -8.91
C ARG A 127 -35.53 -49.53 -10.41
N MET A 128 -36.32 -50.43 -10.98
CA MET A 128 -36.72 -50.38 -12.39
C MET A 128 -38.11 -49.75 -12.54
N ASN A 129 -38.33 -49.04 -13.63
CA ASN A 129 -39.65 -48.53 -14.00
C ASN A 129 -40.41 -49.65 -14.71
N VAL A 130 -41.33 -50.29 -14.00
CA VAL A 130 -42.17 -51.39 -14.52
C VAL A 130 -43.27 -50.90 -15.45
N ASP A 131 -43.58 -49.59 -15.44
CA ASP A 131 -44.67 -49.00 -16.23
C ASP A 131 -44.23 -48.66 -17.67
N GLU A 132 -42.95 -48.35 -17.88
CA GLU A 132 -42.38 -48.04 -19.20
C GLU A 132 -41.97 -49.29 -20.02
N GLY A 133 -42.00 -50.47 -19.39
CA GLY A 133 -41.74 -51.74 -20.05
C GLY A 133 -40.26 -52.00 -20.39
N LYS A 134 -40.02 -52.99 -21.25
CA LYS A 134 -38.68 -53.37 -21.72
C LYS A 134 -38.34 -52.63 -23.00
N PHE A 135 -37.09 -52.17 -23.10
CA PHE A 135 -36.56 -51.60 -24.33
C PHE A 135 -35.83 -52.69 -25.12
N GLY A 136 -36.47 -53.21 -26.16
CA GLY A 136 -36.00 -54.41 -26.85
C GLY A 136 -36.09 -55.67 -25.96
N ASP A 137 -35.30 -56.69 -26.29
CA ASP A 137 -35.41 -57.99 -25.60
C ASP A 137 -34.68 -58.04 -24.24
N ASP A 138 -33.64 -57.22 -24.06
CA ASP A 138 -32.67 -57.41 -22.98
C ASP A 138 -32.50 -56.20 -22.03
N TYR A 139 -33.09 -55.04 -22.37
CA TYR A 139 -32.92 -53.83 -21.56
C TYR A 139 -34.19 -53.47 -20.80
N MET A 140 -34.02 -53.07 -19.54
CA MET A 140 -35.07 -52.52 -18.69
C MET A 140 -34.69 -51.10 -18.27
N ILE A 141 -35.69 -50.22 -18.18
CA ILE A 141 -35.46 -48.81 -17.87
C ILE A 141 -35.44 -48.63 -16.35
N PRO A 142 -34.37 -48.07 -15.76
CA PRO A 142 -34.33 -47.78 -14.32
C PRO A 142 -35.25 -46.60 -13.97
N LYS A 143 -35.85 -46.63 -12.78
CA LYS A 143 -36.72 -45.57 -12.27
C LYS A 143 -35.86 -44.39 -11.81
N GLY A 144 -35.83 -43.33 -12.62
CA GLY A 144 -35.27 -42.03 -12.25
C GLY A 144 -36.13 -41.30 -11.22
N TYR A 145 -35.56 -40.28 -10.57
CA TYR A 145 -36.28 -39.36 -9.67
C TYR A 145 -37.02 -38.27 -10.44
#